data_AF-K4RGR1-F1
#
_entry.id   AF-K4RGR1-F1
#
_cell.length_a   1.000
_cell.length_b   1.000
_cell.length_c   1.000
_cell.angle_alpha   90.00
_cell.angle_beta   90.00
_cell.angle_gamma   90.00
#
_symmetry.space_group_name_H-M   'P 1'
#
loop_
_entity.id
_entity.type
_entity.pdbx_description
1 polymer ?
#
loop_
_entity_poly.entity_id
_entity_poly.type
_entity_poly.pdbx_seq_one_letter_code
_entity_poly.pdbx_strand_id
1 'polypeptide(L)'
;MRRIRTTGVALAAVAALALPALPAATASAATATATTACPTGWGSLAEVRSTATTKPLTNIRTGRHACFDRMVVDLPGAGRSGLGYSVRYVSTLYQDGSGRPIPVAGGAVLEVRIAAPAYDHETGAPTYPGRVNRPLPGVDLTGYRTFRDTRFGGSFEGETLVGLGVRARLPFRVLVLTDRIVVDVAHNWTGAR
;
A
#
# COMPACT_ATOMS: atom_id res chain seq x y z
N MET A 1 -41.60 33.79 83.21
CA MET A 1 -40.70 33.94 84.37
C MET A 1 -39.29 33.52 83.97
N ARG A 2 -38.29 34.41 84.10
CA ARG A 2 -36.86 34.18 84.46
C ARG A 2 -36.21 32.84 84.00
N ARG A 3 -35.07 32.74 83.30
CA ARG A 3 -33.77 33.45 83.38
C ARG A 3 -32.89 33.16 82.14
N ILE A 4 -32.20 34.19 81.67
CA ILE A 4 -30.80 34.33 81.19
C ILE A 4 -29.96 33.04 81.02
N ARG A 5 -29.26 32.91 79.87
CA ARG A 5 -27.84 32.52 79.75
C ARG A 5 -27.23 32.88 78.37
N THR A 6 -26.34 33.87 78.40
CA THR A 6 -25.08 34.10 77.65
C THR A 6 -24.34 32.80 77.28
N THR A 7 -23.47 32.63 76.28
CA THR A 7 -22.59 33.47 75.43
C THR A 7 -21.87 32.50 74.46
N GLY A 8 -21.27 32.99 73.37
CA GLY A 8 -20.14 32.28 72.73
C GLY A 8 -20.07 32.38 71.21
N VAL A 9 -19.47 33.46 70.70
CA VAL A 9 -19.02 33.58 69.30
C VAL A 9 -17.62 32.96 69.20
N ALA A 10 -17.37 32.16 68.17
CA ALA A 10 -16.03 31.84 67.69
C ALA A 10 -15.95 32.13 66.18
N LEU A 11 -15.27 33.22 65.83
CA LEU A 11 -14.88 33.54 64.45
C LEU A 11 -13.71 32.63 64.04
N ALA A 12 -13.89 31.86 62.97
CA ALA A 12 -12.79 31.20 62.27
C ALA A 12 -12.38 32.07 61.07
N ALA A 13 -11.16 32.58 61.09
CA ALA A 13 -10.57 33.31 59.97
C ALA A 13 -10.07 32.31 58.91
N VAL A 14 -10.61 32.38 57.69
CA VAL A 14 -10.12 31.64 56.53
C VAL A 14 -9.22 32.57 55.72
N ALA A 15 -7.92 32.26 55.67
CA ALA A 15 -6.94 32.96 54.84
C ALA A 15 -7.05 32.48 53.39
N ALA A 16 -7.45 33.38 52.48
CA ALA A 16 -7.46 33.12 51.04
C ALA A 16 -6.10 33.46 50.43
N LEU A 17 -5.41 32.46 49.87
CA LEU A 17 -4.19 32.63 49.08
C LEU A 17 -4.59 32.92 47.61
N ALA A 18 -4.30 34.13 47.14
CA ALA A 18 -4.45 34.50 45.73
C ALA A 18 -3.19 34.13 44.94
N LEU A 19 -3.34 33.31 43.90
CA LEU A 19 -2.30 32.95 42.93
C LEU A 19 -2.33 33.93 41.74
N PRO A 20 -1.18 34.38 41.21
CA PRO A 20 -1.14 35.23 40.02
C PRO A 20 -1.33 34.40 38.74
N ALA A 21 -2.23 34.84 37.86
CA ALA A 21 -2.43 34.25 36.55
C ALA A 21 -1.37 34.77 35.55
N LEU A 22 -0.58 33.87 34.96
CA LEU A 22 0.36 34.18 33.88
C LEU A 22 -0.36 34.19 32.52
N PRO A 23 -0.05 35.11 31.60
CA PRO A 23 -0.61 35.09 30.26
C PRO A 23 0.01 33.95 29.43
N ALA A 24 -0.85 33.10 28.87
CA ALA A 24 -0.44 32.04 27.94
C ALA A 24 -0.04 32.67 26.60
N ALA A 25 1.25 32.66 26.27
CA ALA A 25 1.75 33.02 24.95
C ALA A 25 1.30 31.96 23.94
N THR A 26 0.38 32.33 23.04
CA THR A 26 -0.01 31.49 21.90
C THR A 26 1.10 31.48 20.86
N ALA A 27 1.99 30.49 20.92
CA ALA A 27 2.94 30.22 19.85
C ALA A 27 2.17 29.73 18.61
N SER A 28 2.11 30.57 17.57
CA SER A 28 1.59 30.15 16.26
C SER A 28 2.60 29.20 15.64
N ALA A 29 2.32 27.89 15.67
CA ALA A 29 3.13 26.89 14.99
C ALA A 29 2.97 27.07 13.48
N ALA A 30 4.01 27.59 12.82
CA ALA A 30 4.08 27.61 11.37
C ALA A 30 4.08 26.16 10.85
N THR A 31 3.01 25.75 10.19
CA THR A 31 2.97 24.49 9.44
C THR A 31 3.94 24.57 8.27
N ALA A 32 5.09 23.91 8.40
CA ALA A 32 6.00 23.70 7.28
C ALA A 32 5.35 22.74 6.28
N THR A 33 4.99 23.26 5.10
CA THR A 33 4.49 22.43 3.99
C THR A 33 5.67 21.65 3.42
N ALA A 34 5.83 20.39 3.82
CA ALA A 34 6.84 19.51 3.24
C ALA A 34 6.53 19.30 1.75
N THR A 35 7.40 19.78 0.87
CA THR A 35 7.34 19.47 -0.56
C THR A 35 7.72 18.01 -0.74
N THR A 36 6.77 17.19 -1.21
CA THR A 36 7.07 15.78 -1.52
C THR A 36 7.89 15.73 -2.81
N ALA A 37 9.18 15.44 -2.70
CA ALA A 37 10.01 15.14 -3.86
C ALA A 37 9.54 13.83 -4.49
N CYS A 38 9.13 13.89 -5.76
CA CYS A 38 8.78 12.69 -6.50
C CYS A 38 10.07 11.96 -6.94
N PRO A 39 10.14 10.63 -6.78
CA PRO A 39 11.26 9.87 -7.31
C PRO A 39 11.39 10.06 -8.82
N THR A 40 12.64 10.10 -9.30
CA THR A 40 12.96 10.23 -10.72
C THR A 40 13.69 8.99 -11.27
N GLY A 41 13.95 8.96 -12.58
CA GLY A 41 14.75 7.94 -13.27
C GLY A 41 13.99 6.67 -13.68
N TRP A 42 12.66 6.65 -13.62
CA TRP A 42 11.86 5.47 -13.96
C TRP A 42 11.55 5.44 -15.46
N GLY A 43 11.44 4.23 -16.02
CA GLY A 43 11.12 4.00 -17.42
C GLY A 43 9.85 3.17 -17.60
N SER A 44 9.50 2.86 -18.86
CA SER A 44 8.39 1.95 -19.20
C SER A 44 8.87 0.69 -19.94
N LEU A 45 10.17 0.40 -19.85
CA LEU A 45 10.77 -0.83 -20.34
C LEU A 45 10.49 -1.97 -19.37
N ALA A 46 10.64 -3.21 -19.83
CA ALA A 46 10.47 -4.37 -18.97
C ALA A 46 11.52 -4.38 -17.85
N GLU A 47 11.09 -4.72 -16.63
CA GLU A 47 11.99 -5.03 -15.53
C GLU A 47 11.89 -6.51 -15.18
N VAL A 48 13.04 -7.15 -15.02
CA VAL A 48 13.14 -8.59 -14.77
C VAL A 48 14.16 -8.85 -13.67
N ARG A 49 13.83 -9.79 -12.79
CA ARG A 49 14.77 -10.38 -11.84
C ARG A 49 14.63 -11.90 -11.84
N SER A 50 15.62 -12.58 -12.42
CA SER A 50 15.62 -14.02 -12.66
C SER A 50 16.02 -14.83 -11.41
N THR A 51 15.16 -14.84 -10.41
CA THR A 51 15.23 -15.75 -9.25
C THR A 51 13.82 -16.27 -8.97
N ALA A 52 13.68 -17.27 -8.11
CA ALA A 52 12.37 -17.84 -7.81
C ALA A 52 12.34 -18.36 -6.37
N THR A 53 11.14 -18.48 -5.83
CA THR A 53 10.92 -19.06 -4.50
C THR A 53 9.69 -19.96 -4.49
N THR A 54 9.73 -21.00 -3.67
CA THR A 54 8.54 -21.82 -3.36
C THR A 54 7.72 -21.23 -2.23
N LYS A 55 8.20 -20.15 -1.58
CA LYS A 55 7.43 -19.46 -0.55
C LYS A 55 6.21 -18.78 -1.18
N PRO A 56 5.00 -19.13 -0.73
CA PRO A 56 3.81 -18.69 -1.42
C PRO A 56 3.56 -17.20 -1.24
N LEU A 57 3.03 -16.59 -2.30
CA LEU A 57 2.30 -15.33 -2.22
C LEU A 57 1.05 -15.54 -1.36
N THR A 58 0.83 -14.63 -0.41
CA THR A 58 -0.33 -14.70 0.50
C THR A 58 -1.28 -13.52 0.35
N ASN A 59 -0.79 -12.38 -0.16
CA ASN A 59 -1.60 -11.20 -0.31
C ASN A 59 -1.10 -10.28 -1.43
N ILE A 60 -2.03 -9.50 -2.00
CA ILE A 60 -1.73 -8.38 -2.88
C ILE A 60 -2.57 -7.20 -2.43
N ARG A 61 -1.92 -6.07 -2.21
CA ARG A 61 -2.57 -4.83 -1.75
C ARG A 61 -2.08 -3.63 -2.54
N THR A 62 -2.89 -2.58 -2.56
CA THR A 62 -2.57 -1.35 -3.28
C THR A 62 -2.55 -0.15 -2.34
N GLY A 63 -1.87 0.92 -2.74
CA GLY A 63 -1.80 2.18 -2.01
C GLY A 63 -1.63 3.37 -2.94
N ARG A 64 -2.17 4.52 -2.55
CA ARG A 64 -2.01 5.80 -3.26
C ARG A 64 -0.88 6.58 -2.62
N HIS A 65 -0.02 7.17 -3.43
CA HIS A 65 1.00 8.11 -2.98
C HIS A 65 0.90 9.41 -3.78
N ALA A 66 1.61 10.46 -3.36
CA ALA A 66 1.53 11.76 -4.02
C ALA A 66 1.95 11.72 -5.51
N CYS A 67 2.91 10.83 -5.83
CA CYS A 67 3.57 10.77 -7.14
C CYS A 67 3.35 9.47 -7.91
N PHE A 68 2.82 8.44 -7.27
CA PHE A 68 2.66 7.10 -7.85
C PHE A 68 1.53 6.34 -7.15
N ASP A 69 0.98 5.35 -7.83
CA ASP A 69 0.21 4.30 -7.17
C ASP A 69 1.12 3.08 -6.99
N ARG A 70 0.92 2.36 -5.89
CA ARG A 70 1.75 1.23 -5.47
C ARG A 70 0.92 -0.04 -5.40
N MET A 71 1.45 -1.11 -5.97
CA MET A 71 1.04 -2.49 -5.70
C MET A 71 2.12 -3.15 -4.84
N VAL A 72 1.72 -3.87 -3.80
CA VAL A 72 2.62 -4.69 -2.98
C VAL A 72 2.12 -6.12 -3.00
N VAL A 73 3.04 -7.03 -3.28
CA VAL A 73 2.86 -8.47 -3.21
C VAL A 73 3.58 -8.96 -1.97
N ASP A 74 2.85 -9.58 -1.04
CA ASP A 74 3.39 -10.07 0.24
C ASP A 74 3.68 -11.59 0.14
N LEU A 75 4.93 -11.97 0.43
CA LEU A 75 5.48 -13.33 0.35
C LEU A 75 6.25 -13.68 1.65
N PRO A 76 5.54 -13.96 2.76
CA PRO A 76 6.15 -14.14 4.07
C PRO A 76 7.18 -15.28 4.08
N GLY A 77 8.37 -14.99 4.63
CA GLY A 77 9.47 -15.96 4.76
C GLY A 77 10.26 -16.24 3.49
N ALA A 78 10.02 -15.50 2.40
CA ALA A 78 10.80 -15.61 1.15
C ALA A 78 12.19 -14.94 1.23
N GLY A 79 12.40 -14.06 2.21
CA GLY A 79 13.57 -13.18 2.28
C GLY A 79 13.60 -12.20 1.11
N ARG A 80 14.80 -11.67 0.79
CA ARG A 80 15.01 -10.74 -0.33
C ARG A 80 15.70 -11.40 -1.53
N SER A 81 16.58 -12.37 -1.29
CA SER A 81 17.42 -12.98 -2.32
C SER A 81 16.61 -13.83 -3.31
N GLY A 82 15.60 -14.57 -2.85
CA GLY A 82 14.80 -15.49 -3.67
C GLY A 82 13.57 -14.90 -4.37
N LEU A 83 13.36 -13.58 -4.29
CA LEU A 83 12.16 -12.93 -4.86
C LEU A 83 12.41 -12.47 -6.30
N GLY A 84 11.81 -13.15 -7.28
CA GLY A 84 11.91 -12.80 -8.70
C GLY A 84 10.59 -12.38 -9.31
N TYR A 85 10.70 -11.72 -10.46
CA TYR A 85 9.57 -11.13 -11.16
C TYR A 85 9.90 -10.84 -12.63
N SER A 86 8.85 -10.67 -13.42
CA SER A 86 8.88 -9.99 -14.71
C SER A 86 7.71 -9.02 -14.77
N VAL A 87 7.99 -7.74 -15.02
CA VAL A 87 6.96 -6.70 -15.16
C VAL A 87 7.15 -5.99 -16.49
N ARG A 88 6.12 -6.00 -17.34
CA ARG A 88 6.17 -5.42 -18.69
C ARG A 88 4.80 -4.97 -19.17
N TYR A 89 4.78 -3.99 -20.06
CA TYR A 89 3.56 -3.63 -20.78
C TYR A 89 3.25 -4.65 -21.87
N VAL A 90 1.98 -5.03 -21.99
CA VAL A 90 1.47 -5.95 -23.02
C VAL A 90 0.25 -5.36 -23.71
N SER A 91 -0.03 -5.79 -24.95
CA SER A 91 -1.26 -5.45 -25.67
C SER A 91 -2.47 -6.22 -25.14
N THR A 92 -2.26 -7.51 -24.85
CA THR A 92 -3.26 -8.42 -24.31
C THR A 92 -2.63 -9.26 -23.22
N LEU A 93 -3.32 -9.42 -22.10
CA LEU A 93 -2.94 -10.37 -21.05
C LEU A 93 -3.53 -11.74 -21.39
N TYR A 94 -2.71 -12.78 -21.35
CA TYR A 94 -3.15 -14.15 -21.58
C TYR A 94 -2.97 -14.99 -20.32
N GLN A 95 -3.96 -15.84 -20.01
CA GLN A 95 -3.88 -16.77 -18.90
C GLN A 95 -2.89 -17.88 -19.21
N ASP A 96 -2.00 -18.17 -18.25
CA ASP A 96 -1.09 -19.31 -18.33
C ASP A 96 -1.84 -20.65 -18.40
N GLY A 97 -1.23 -21.63 -19.08
CA GLY A 97 -1.78 -22.95 -19.34
C GLY A 97 -2.90 -22.98 -20.39
N SER A 98 -3.88 -22.07 -20.32
CA SER A 98 -5.04 -22.06 -21.23
C SER A 98 -4.89 -21.18 -22.47
N GLY A 99 -4.04 -20.15 -22.43
CA GLY A 99 -3.90 -19.16 -23.50
C GLY A 99 -5.11 -18.25 -23.70
N ARG A 100 -6.13 -18.30 -22.83
CA ARG A 100 -7.33 -17.46 -22.96
C ARG A 100 -7.00 -16.00 -22.63
N PRO A 101 -7.50 -15.02 -23.40
CA PRO A 101 -7.29 -13.62 -23.07
C PRO A 101 -8.04 -13.24 -21.79
N ILE A 102 -7.40 -12.43 -20.96
CA ILE A 102 -7.94 -11.84 -19.75
C ILE A 102 -8.16 -10.34 -20.01
N PRO A 103 -9.42 -9.87 -20.09
CA PRO A 103 -9.70 -8.44 -20.25
C PRO A 103 -9.28 -7.65 -19.00
N VAL A 104 -8.34 -6.72 -19.18
CA VAL A 104 -7.89 -5.78 -18.16
C VAL A 104 -8.22 -4.36 -18.63
N ALA A 105 -9.05 -3.64 -17.87
CA ALA A 105 -9.45 -2.28 -18.24
C ALA A 105 -8.35 -1.25 -17.96
N GLY A 106 -8.25 -0.22 -18.80
CA GLY A 106 -7.24 0.83 -18.69
C GLY A 106 -6.79 1.34 -20.06
N GLY A 107 -5.90 2.33 -20.08
CA GLY A 107 -5.25 2.80 -21.30
C GLY A 107 -3.97 2.03 -21.63
N ALA A 108 -3.43 1.26 -20.69
CA ALA A 108 -2.37 0.27 -20.92
C ALA A 108 -2.44 -0.83 -19.85
N VAL A 109 -1.84 -2.00 -20.15
CA VAL A 109 -1.84 -3.17 -19.26
C VAL A 109 -0.40 -3.54 -18.91
N LEU A 110 -0.10 -3.61 -17.61
CA LEU A 110 1.09 -4.26 -17.08
C LEU A 110 0.79 -5.72 -16.80
N GLU A 111 1.55 -6.61 -17.43
CA GLU A 111 1.71 -7.99 -17.01
C GLU A 111 2.69 -8.00 -15.84
N VAL A 112 2.22 -8.42 -14.66
CA VAL A 112 3.03 -8.57 -13.45
C VAL A 112 3.12 -10.05 -13.13
N ARG A 113 4.26 -10.66 -13.46
CA ARG A 113 4.58 -12.05 -13.10
C ARG A 113 5.48 -12.07 -11.89
N ILE A 114 5.11 -12.88 -10.91
CA ILE A 114 5.87 -13.11 -9.68
C ILE A 114 6.33 -14.56 -9.72
N ALA A 115 7.64 -14.77 -9.59
CA ALA A 115 8.27 -16.10 -9.57
C ALA A 115 8.09 -16.78 -8.20
N ALA A 116 6.83 -16.92 -7.80
CA ALA A 116 6.36 -17.58 -6.61
C ALA A 116 4.91 -18.08 -6.78
N PRO A 117 4.56 -19.23 -6.21
CA PRO A 117 3.21 -19.77 -6.30
C PRO A 117 2.22 -18.99 -5.43
N ALA A 118 0.94 -19.05 -5.78
CA ALA A 118 -0.18 -18.60 -4.93
C ALA A 118 -0.87 -19.77 -4.21
N TYR A 119 -0.10 -20.83 -3.98
CA TYR A 119 -0.49 -22.06 -3.30
C TYR A 119 0.69 -22.60 -2.50
N ASP A 120 0.39 -23.36 -1.46
CA ASP A 120 1.38 -24.05 -0.65
C ASP A 120 1.98 -25.22 -1.45
N HIS A 121 3.32 -25.28 -1.52
CA HIS A 121 4.04 -26.25 -2.35
C HIS A 121 3.83 -27.71 -1.91
N GLU A 122 3.63 -27.96 -0.61
CA GLU A 122 3.50 -29.31 -0.06
C GLU A 122 2.08 -29.84 -0.17
N THR A 123 1.10 -28.99 0.11
CA THR A 123 -0.32 -29.38 0.21
C THR A 123 -1.13 -29.06 -1.05
N GLY A 124 -0.62 -28.17 -1.92
CA GLY A 124 -1.36 -27.62 -3.05
C GLY A 124 -2.51 -26.69 -2.65
N ALA A 125 -2.68 -26.40 -1.36
CA ALA A 125 -3.76 -25.56 -0.88
C ALA A 125 -3.56 -24.10 -1.35
N PRO A 126 -4.61 -23.39 -1.82
CA PRO A 126 -4.48 -22.00 -2.22
C PRO A 126 -4.12 -21.11 -1.02
N THR A 127 -3.10 -20.27 -1.16
CA THR A 127 -2.66 -19.31 -0.13
C THR A 127 -3.13 -17.89 -0.40
N TYR A 128 -3.59 -17.63 -1.62
CA TYR A 128 -4.22 -16.40 -2.03
C TYR A 128 -5.59 -16.70 -2.67
N PRO A 129 -6.69 -16.06 -2.22
CA PRO A 129 -8.04 -16.38 -2.70
C PRO A 129 -8.37 -15.73 -4.06
N GLY A 130 -7.37 -15.56 -4.93
CA GLY A 130 -7.54 -15.04 -6.27
C GLY A 130 -8.34 -15.98 -7.16
N ARG A 131 -9.25 -15.43 -7.96
CA ARG A 131 -10.01 -16.19 -8.97
C ARG A 131 -9.63 -15.68 -10.35
N VAL A 132 -9.27 -16.60 -11.24
CA VAL A 132 -8.85 -16.26 -12.60
C VAL A 132 -9.88 -15.35 -13.28
N ASN A 133 -9.41 -14.30 -13.96
CA ASN A 133 -10.23 -13.31 -14.64
C ASN A 133 -11.25 -12.60 -13.72
N ARG A 134 -10.94 -12.47 -12.44
CA ARG A 134 -11.67 -11.62 -11.48
C ARG A 134 -10.74 -10.55 -10.92
N PRO A 135 -11.29 -9.43 -10.42
CA PRO A 135 -10.54 -8.46 -9.64
C PRO A 135 -9.77 -9.12 -8.50
N LEU A 136 -8.63 -8.53 -8.12
CA LEU A 136 -7.88 -9.01 -6.97
C LEU A 136 -8.73 -8.88 -5.68
N PRO A 137 -8.83 -9.92 -4.85
CA PRO A 137 -9.57 -9.85 -3.58
C PRO A 137 -9.02 -8.75 -2.68
N GLY A 138 -9.91 -7.94 -2.09
CA GLY A 138 -9.55 -6.87 -1.16
C GLY A 138 -8.96 -5.61 -1.79
N VAL A 139 -8.92 -5.51 -3.12
CA VAL A 139 -8.41 -4.32 -3.84
C VAL A 139 -9.57 -3.46 -4.33
N ASP A 140 -9.68 -2.25 -3.78
CA ASP A 140 -10.54 -1.18 -4.30
C ASP A 140 -9.68 -0.07 -4.92
N LEU A 141 -9.90 0.19 -6.21
CA LEU A 141 -9.16 1.20 -6.98
C LEU A 141 -9.88 2.55 -7.06
N THR A 142 -10.97 2.74 -6.31
CA THR A 142 -11.70 4.00 -6.26
C THR A 142 -10.78 5.14 -5.80
N GLY A 143 -10.73 6.19 -6.60
CA GLY A 143 -9.90 7.37 -6.31
C GLY A 143 -8.40 7.18 -6.52
N TYR A 144 -7.96 6.10 -7.18
CA TYR A 144 -6.58 5.97 -7.68
C TYR A 144 -6.38 6.86 -8.91
N ARG A 145 -5.20 7.47 -9.02
CA ARG A 145 -4.89 8.36 -10.16
C ARG A 145 -4.45 7.58 -11.38
N THR A 146 -3.63 6.56 -11.19
CA THR A 146 -3.00 5.72 -12.23
C THR A 146 -3.69 4.38 -12.38
N PHE A 147 -3.93 3.65 -11.29
CA PHE A 147 -4.54 2.32 -11.38
C PHE A 147 -6.00 2.40 -11.82
N ARG A 148 -6.41 1.47 -12.67
CA ARG A 148 -7.74 1.42 -13.30
C ARG A 148 -8.41 0.07 -13.15
N ASP A 149 -7.63 -1.00 -13.18
CA ASP A 149 -8.16 -2.35 -13.02
C ASP A 149 -7.11 -3.28 -12.45
N THR A 150 -7.56 -4.37 -11.84
CA THR A 150 -6.69 -5.50 -11.53
C THR A 150 -7.38 -6.79 -11.96
N ARG A 151 -6.59 -7.77 -12.40
CA ARG A 151 -7.08 -9.11 -12.70
C ARG A 151 -6.11 -10.15 -12.16
N PHE A 152 -6.65 -11.14 -11.45
CA PHE A 152 -5.86 -12.33 -11.15
C PHE A 152 -5.72 -13.17 -12.42
N GLY A 153 -4.48 -13.39 -12.85
CA GLY A 153 -4.12 -14.19 -14.02
C GLY A 153 -4.01 -15.68 -13.75
N GLY A 154 -3.94 -16.07 -12.47
CA GLY A 154 -3.76 -17.45 -12.05
C GLY A 154 -2.38 -17.68 -11.42
N SER A 155 -2.18 -18.88 -10.88
CA SER A 155 -0.87 -19.38 -10.49
C SER A 155 -0.66 -20.75 -11.11
N PHE A 156 0.45 -20.91 -11.81
CA PHE A 156 0.76 -22.08 -12.63
C PHE A 156 2.28 -22.28 -12.64
N GLU A 157 2.73 -23.53 -12.48
CA GLU A 157 4.16 -23.93 -12.52
C GLU A 157 5.09 -23.07 -11.63
N GLY A 158 4.62 -22.67 -10.45
CA GLY A 158 5.42 -21.88 -9.50
C GLY A 158 5.44 -20.37 -9.78
N GLU A 159 4.72 -19.90 -10.79
CA GLU A 159 4.55 -18.48 -11.11
C GLU A 159 3.14 -18.01 -10.72
N THR A 160 3.00 -16.73 -10.39
CA THR A 160 1.71 -16.06 -10.21
C THR A 160 1.60 -14.88 -11.16
N LEU A 161 0.54 -14.87 -11.95
CA LEU A 161 0.27 -13.83 -12.92
C LEU A 161 -0.80 -12.85 -12.41
N VAL A 162 -0.54 -11.56 -12.59
CA VAL A 162 -1.46 -10.47 -12.29
C VAL A 162 -1.50 -9.49 -13.46
N GLY A 163 -2.70 -9.12 -13.87
CA GLY A 163 -2.94 -8.00 -14.77
C GLY A 163 -3.16 -6.72 -13.97
N LEU A 164 -2.37 -5.68 -14.25
CA LEU A 164 -2.55 -4.35 -13.70
C LEU A 164 -2.91 -3.37 -14.81
N GLY A 165 -4.16 -2.93 -14.82
CA GLY A 165 -4.67 -1.91 -15.72
C GLY A 165 -4.28 -0.52 -15.22
N VAL A 166 -3.64 0.26 -16.09
CA VAL A 166 -3.23 1.64 -15.77
C VAL A 166 -3.81 2.63 -16.78
N ARG A 167 -3.93 3.89 -16.39
CA ARG A 167 -4.58 4.93 -17.20
C ARG A 167 -3.91 5.19 -18.56
N ALA A 168 -2.60 4.94 -18.67
CA ALA A 168 -1.78 5.10 -19.86
C ALA A 168 -0.43 4.38 -19.62
N ARG A 169 0.36 4.19 -20.67
CA ARG A 169 1.75 3.72 -20.53
C ARG A 169 2.58 4.77 -19.79
N LEU A 170 2.92 4.46 -18.55
CA LEU A 170 3.60 5.36 -17.60
C LEU A 170 4.88 4.72 -17.06
N PRO A 171 5.82 5.53 -16.55
CA PRO A 171 7.00 4.99 -15.89
C PRO A 171 6.62 4.15 -14.68
N PHE A 172 7.31 3.04 -14.48
CA PHE A 172 7.20 2.22 -13.30
C PHE A 172 8.58 1.82 -12.81
N ARG A 173 8.62 1.30 -11.59
CA ARG A 173 9.76 0.57 -11.05
C ARG A 173 9.30 -0.64 -10.27
N VAL A 174 10.19 -1.60 -10.09
CA VAL A 174 9.99 -2.73 -9.18
C VAL A 174 11.07 -2.73 -8.10
N LEU A 175 10.64 -2.86 -6.84
CA LEU A 175 11.53 -2.97 -5.69
C LEU A 175 11.35 -4.33 -5.04
N VAL A 176 12.46 -4.92 -4.62
CA VAL A 176 12.44 -6.10 -3.75
C VAL A 176 12.87 -5.69 -2.35
N LEU A 177 11.97 -5.90 -1.40
CA LEU A 177 12.20 -5.74 0.03
C LEU A 177 12.10 -7.13 0.69
N THR A 178 12.44 -7.22 1.97
CA THR A 178 12.27 -8.47 2.70
C THR A 178 10.80 -8.91 2.64
N ASP A 179 10.59 -10.13 2.13
CA ASP A 179 9.28 -10.80 2.04
C ASP A 179 8.24 -10.08 1.18
N ARG A 180 8.64 -9.15 0.31
CA ARG A 180 7.69 -8.46 -0.58
C ARG A 180 8.31 -7.90 -1.85
N ILE A 181 7.51 -7.93 -2.90
CA ILE A 181 7.78 -7.24 -4.17
C ILE A 181 6.84 -6.04 -4.25
N VAL A 182 7.37 -4.90 -4.69
CA VAL A 182 6.64 -3.64 -4.79
C VAL A 182 6.72 -3.13 -6.22
N VAL A 183 5.57 -2.87 -6.84
CA VAL A 183 5.47 -2.25 -8.15
C VAL A 183 4.91 -0.84 -7.97
N ASP A 184 5.72 0.18 -8.24
CA ASP A 184 5.28 1.57 -8.22
C ASP A 184 5.04 2.03 -9.66
N VAL A 185 3.89 2.64 -9.95
CA VAL A 185 3.62 3.26 -11.26
C VAL A 185 3.39 4.75 -11.07
N ALA A 186 4.25 5.56 -11.68
CA ALA A 186 4.21 7.00 -11.59
C ALA A 186 2.87 7.57 -12.10
N HIS A 187 2.47 8.70 -11.56
CA HIS A 187 1.32 9.43 -12.08
C HIS A 187 1.61 10.13 -13.40
N ASN A 188 2.87 10.45 -13.69
CA ASN A 188 3.27 11.20 -14.87
C ASN A 188 4.73 10.89 -15.25
N TRP A 189 5.17 11.46 -16.37
CA TRP A 189 6.55 11.36 -16.85
C TRP A 189 7.49 12.43 -16.26
N THR A 190 7.02 13.32 -15.39
CA THR A 190 7.87 14.41 -14.87
C THR A 190 8.94 13.91 -13.89
N GLY A 191 8.91 12.63 -13.52
CA GLY A 191 10.01 11.92 -12.87
C GLY A 191 11.05 11.32 -13.83
N ALA A 192 10.88 11.36 -15.15
CA ALA A 192 11.78 10.64 -16.07
C ALA A 192 13.00 11.45 -16.54
N ARG A 193 13.28 12.60 -15.93
CA ARG A 193 14.46 13.44 -16.24
C ARG A 193 15.51 13.34 -15.14
#